data_AF-A0A2G2D9Q2-F1
#
_entry.id   AF-A0A2G2D9Q2-F1
#
_cell.length_a   1.000
_cell.length_b   1.000
_cell.length_c   1.000
_cell.angle_alpha   90.00
_cell.angle_beta   90.00
_cell.angle_gamma   90.00
#
_symmetry.space_group_name_H-M   'P 1'
#
loop_
_entity.id
_entity.type
_entity.pdbx_description
1 polymer ?
#
loop_
_entity_poly.entity_id
_entity_poly.type
_entity_poly.pdbx_seq_one_letter_code
_entity_poly.pdbx_strand_id
1 'polypeptide(L)'
;MKNWILFFFMIACVGSSHSQEKLDSLPYTLYKERVVLFSDLGFNAAPFKLKDNFNGGETTLKFKHNLRLALGLGVMYKWFSLRIGFGLPGTLRPKSRFGKSRFTDLGINFNFKKTFWDIDARSYSGYTIVDAYKWNDTLNKLNPNLIRSDTRATSLSVNAWYFRNDNFKMPAVLGKVGHYTRPEGTWYFKGTLNLFGIGNE
;
A
#
# COMPACT_ATOMS: atom_id res chain seq x y z
N MET A 1 -13.09 2.28 64.05
CA MET A 1 -12.30 1.41 63.17
C MET A 1 -12.58 1.70 61.69
N LYS A 2 -12.25 2.91 61.21
CA LYS A 2 -12.54 3.34 59.84
C LYS A 2 -11.60 4.50 59.49
N ASN A 3 -10.29 4.24 59.44
CA ASN A 3 -9.28 5.21 58.98
C ASN A 3 -7.95 4.57 58.51
N TRP A 4 -7.82 3.24 58.54
CA TRP A 4 -6.57 2.57 58.17
C TRP A 4 -6.53 2.13 56.69
N ILE A 5 -7.67 2.13 56.00
CA ILE A 5 -7.77 1.71 54.59
C ILE A 5 -7.25 2.80 53.63
N LEU A 6 -7.32 4.08 54.00
CA LEU A 6 -6.79 5.17 53.19
C LEU A 6 -5.25 5.27 53.23
N PHE A 7 -4.61 4.79 54.29
CA PHE A 7 -3.15 4.85 54.43
C PHE A 7 -2.44 3.80 53.56
N PHE A 8 -3.02 2.60 53.44
CA PHE A 8 -2.51 1.57 52.53
C PHE A 8 -2.74 1.88 51.05
N PHE A 9 -3.79 2.65 50.71
CA PHE A 9 -4.05 3.05 49.33
C PHE A 9 -3.14 4.20 48.85
N MET A 10 -2.61 5.05 49.74
CA MET A 10 -1.63 6.07 49.37
C MET A 10 -0.20 5.52 49.24
N ILE A 11 0.18 4.47 49.98
CA ILE A 11 1.53 3.88 49.89
C ILE A 11 1.70 3.02 48.63
N ALA A 12 0.62 2.48 48.06
CA ALA A 12 0.66 1.74 46.81
C ALA A 12 0.85 2.61 45.55
N CYS A 13 0.75 3.95 45.67
CA CYS A 13 0.96 4.88 44.55
C CYS A 13 2.35 5.52 44.51
N VAL A 14 3.24 5.18 45.45
CA VAL A 14 4.62 5.71 45.51
C VAL A 14 5.60 4.57 45.29
N GLY A 15 5.71 4.08 44.05
CA GLY A 15 6.55 2.91 43.79
C GLY A 15 6.69 2.49 42.33
N SER A 16 6.56 3.41 41.38
CA SER A 16 6.96 3.16 39.98
C SER A 16 7.72 4.36 39.44
N SER A 17 8.70 4.83 40.21
CA SER A 17 9.80 5.62 39.66
C SER A 17 10.59 4.68 38.74
N HIS A 18 10.15 4.54 37.49
CA HIS A 18 11.03 4.05 36.45
C HIS A 18 12.15 5.08 36.36
N SER A 19 13.29 4.73 36.96
CA SER A 19 14.56 5.36 36.70
C SER A 19 14.74 5.35 35.19
N GLN A 20 14.41 6.46 34.53
CA GLN A 20 14.97 6.75 33.22
C GLN A 20 16.42 7.09 33.50
N GLU A 21 17.25 6.06 33.59
CA GLU A 21 18.65 6.23 33.31
C GLU A 21 18.71 6.92 31.95
N LYS A 22 19.15 8.18 31.94
CA LYS A 22 19.64 8.87 30.76
C LYS A 22 20.89 8.13 30.27
N LEU A 23 20.72 6.92 29.73
CA LEU A 23 21.66 6.33 28.79
C LEU A 23 21.42 7.04 27.48
N ASP A 24 22.44 7.73 26.96
CA ASP A 24 22.52 8.31 25.61
C ASP A 24 21.35 7.94 24.70
N SER A 25 20.27 8.74 24.80
CA SER A 25 18.98 8.30 24.28
C SER A 25 19.06 8.20 22.77
N LEU A 26 18.86 7.01 22.19
CA LEU A 26 18.75 6.83 20.75
C LEU A 26 17.87 7.93 20.13
N PRO A 27 18.16 8.42 18.91
CA PRO A 27 17.41 9.52 18.32
C PRO A 27 15.97 9.14 17.93
N TYR A 28 15.53 7.93 18.26
CA TYR A 28 14.23 7.37 17.95
C TYR A 28 13.68 6.52 19.10
N THR A 29 12.36 6.39 19.14
CA THR A 29 11.64 5.43 19.99
C THR A 29 10.89 4.44 19.10
N LEU A 30 11.06 3.13 19.34
CA LEU A 30 10.34 2.07 18.63
C LEU A 30 9.38 1.33 19.56
N TYR A 31 8.15 1.11 19.11
CA TYR A 31 7.10 0.41 19.84
C TYR A 31 7.13 -1.11 19.54
N LYS A 32 8.25 -1.77 19.87
CA LYS A 32 8.49 -3.18 19.50
C LYS A 32 7.50 -4.19 20.09
N GLU A 33 6.81 -3.83 21.16
CA GLU A 33 5.86 -4.71 21.87
C GLU A 33 4.40 -4.46 21.46
N ARG A 34 4.16 -3.52 20.54
CA ARG A 34 2.81 -3.15 20.11
C ARG A 34 2.53 -3.74 18.74
N VAL A 35 1.37 -4.39 18.62
CA VAL A 35 0.77 -4.70 17.32
C VAL A 35 0.01 -3.44 16.89
N VAL A 36 0.33 -2.92 15.72
CA VAL A 36 -0.32 -1.74 15.15
C VAL A 36 -1.18 -2.18 13.98
N LEU A 37 -2.47 -1.94 14.11
CA LEU A 37 -3.43 -2.07 13.03
C LEU A 37 -3.57 -0.72 12.33
N PHE A 38 -3.57 -0.72 11.00
CA PHE A 38 -3.77 0.48 10.21
C PHE A 38 -4.70 0.20 9.03
N SER A 39 -5.34 1.26 8.56
CA SER A 39 -6.10 1.24 7.32
C SER A 39 -5.77 2.45 6.47
N ASP A 40 -5.92 2.32 5.17
CA ASP A 40 -5.74 3.40 4.22
C ASP A 40 -6.80 3.33 3.11
N LEU A 41 -7.16 4.49 2.58
CA LEU A 41 -8.14 4.64 1.51
C LEU A 41 -7.48 5.38 0.34
N GLY A 42 -7.71 4.91 -0.87
CA GLY A 42 -7.14 5.54 -2.05
C GLY A 42 -7.78 5.08 -3.35
N PHE A 43 -7.35 5.67 -4.46
CA PHE A 43 -7.73 5.24 -5.80
C PHE A 43 -6.52 4.62 -6.48
N ASN A 44 -6.65 3.36 -6.88
CA ASN A 44 -5.62 2.67 -7.66
C ASN A 44 -6.04 2.62 -9.12
N ALA A 45 -5.14 2.99 -10.02
CA ALA A 45 -5.31 2.88 -11.45
C ALA A 45 -4.11 2.15 -12.05
N ALA A 46 -4.35 1.21 -12.97
CA ALA A 46 -3.31 0.60 -13.79
C ALA A 46 -3.70 0.65 -15.28
N PRO A 47 -3.89 1.85 -15.86
CA PRO A 47 -4.14 1.96 -17.29
C PRO A 47 -2.90 1.53 -18.08
N PHE A 48 -3.11 0.85 -19.20
CA PHE A 48 -2.03 0.49 -20.11
C PHE A 48 -2.47 0.71 -21.56
N LYS A 49 -1.49 0.69 -22.47
CA LYS A 49 -1.73 0.85 -23.91
C LYS A 49 -1.04 -0.29 -24.64
N LEU A 50 -1.73 -0.87 -25.62
CA LEU A 50 -1.10 -1.76 -26.60
C LEU A 50 -0.87 -0.95 -27.86
N LYS A 51 0.35 -0.97 -28.38
CA LYS A 51 0.72 -0.35 -29.64
C LYS A 51 1.09 -1.45 -30.62
N ASP A 52 0.39 -1.49 -31.74
CA ASP A 52 0.60 -2.44 -32.82
C ASP A 52 -0.08 -1.91 -34.09
N ASN A 53 0.15 -2.56 -35.22
CA ASN A 53 -0.58 -2.34 -36.46
C ASN A 53 -1.82 -3.22 -36.49
N PHE A 54 -2.84 -2.85 -35.71
CA PHE A 54 -4.06 -3.65 -35.61
C PHE A 54 -4.84 -3.64 -36.93
N ASN A 55 -5.45 -4.79 -37.24
CA ASN A 55 -6.41 -4.89 -38.34
C ASN A 55 -7.57 -3.92 -38.08
N GLY A 56 -7.74 -2.93 -38.97
CA GLY A 56 -8.67 -1.81 -38.78
C GLY A 56 -8.01 -0.43 -38.71
N GLY A 57 -6.68 -0.34 -38.87
CA GLY A 57 -5.95 0.93 -39.01
C GLY A 57 -5.72 1.70 -37.70
N GLU A 58 -6.19 1.16 -36.57
CA GLU A 58 -5.89 1.71 -35.24
C GLU A 58 -4.46 1.32 -34.83
N THR A 59 -3.70 2.27 -34.29
CA THR A 59 -2.30 2.05 -33.88
C THR A 59 -2.15 1.90 -32.38
N THR A 60 -3.16 2.29 -31.59
CA THR A 60 -3.07 2.27 -30.13
C THR A 60 -4.40 1.92 -29.48
N LEU A 61 -4.44 0.77 -28.81
CA LEU A 61 -5.56 0.39 -27.94
C LEU A 61 -5.31 0.89 -26.51
N LYS A 62 -6.27 1.63 -25.94
CA LYS A 62 -6.18 2.23 -24.61
C LYS A 62 -7.03 1.46 -23.61
N PHE A 63 -6.38 0.70 -22.73
CA PHE A 63 -7.03 -0.05 -21.67
C PHE A 63 -7.14 0.81 -20.41
N LYS A 64 -8.37 1.01 -19.93
CA LYS A 64 -8.64 1.71 -18.67
C LYS A 64 -9.51 0.87 -17.75
N HIS A 65 -9.24 0.93 -16.46
CA HIS A 65 -10.18 0.46 -15.45
C HIS A 65 -11.29 1.47 -15.20
N ASN A 66 -12.43 0.95 -14.76
CA ASN A 66 -13.38 1.72 -13.99
C ASN A 66 -12.87 1.87 -12.55
N LEU A 67 -12.35 3.06 -12.23
CA LEU A 67 -11.80 3.37 -10.92
C LEU A 67 -12.81 3.08 -9.81
N ARG A 68 -12.30 2.59 -8.67
CA ARG A 68 -13.04 2.47 -7.43
C ARG A 68 -12.16 2.87 -6.26
N LEU A 69 -12.79 3.21 -5.16
CA LEU A 69 -12.12 3.39 -3.89
C LEU A 69 -11.55 2.04 -3.44
N ALA A 70 -10.27 2.00 -3.09
CA ALA A 70 -9.59 0.85 -2.54
C ALA A 70 -9.39 1.08 -1.03
N LEU A 71 -9.62 0.02 -0.25
CA LEU A 71 -9.33 -0.05 1.17
C LEU A 71 -8.14 -0.97 1.38
N GLY A 72 -7.08 -0.44 1.99
CA GLY A 72 -5.98 -1.20 2.55
C GLY A 72 -6.23 -1.46 4.02
N LEU A 73 -6.09 -2.71 4.45
CA LEU A 73 -6.01 -3.10 5.85
C LEU A 73 -4.62 -3.68 6.10
N GLY A 74 -3.96 -3.26 7.16
CA GLY A 74 -2.63 -3.75 7.48
C GLY A 74 -2.36 -3.91 8.95
N VAL A 75 -1.39 -4.77 9.24
CA VAL A 75 -0.85 -5.04 10.56
C VAL A 75 0.64 -4.86 10.51
N MET A 76 1.19 -4.18 11.52
CA MET A 76 2.63 -3.99 11.70
C MET A 76 3.03 -4.46 13.09
N TYR A 77 4.09 -5.25 13.16
CA TYR A 77 4.67 -5.71 14.42
C TYR A 77 6.20 -5.73 14.31
N LYS A 78 6.86 -5.03 15.24
CA LYS A 78 8.32 -4.88 15.26
C LYS A 78 8.86 -4.34 13.94
N TRP A 79 9.50 -5.21 13.17
CA TRP A 79 10.24 -4.89 11.95
C TRP A 79 9.49 -5.31 10.69
N PHE A 80 8.32 -5.95 10.80
CA PHE A 80 7.55 -6.52 9.70
C PHE A 80 6.15 -5.92 9.62
N SER A 81 5.63 -5.74 8.42
CA SER A 81 4.21 -5.47 8.20
C SER A 81 3.66 -6.21 7.00
N LEU A 82 2.35 -6.47 7.09
CA LEU A 82 1.53 -7.05 6.05
C LEU A 82 0.36 -6.10 5.80
N ARG A 83 0.05 -5.86 4.53
CA ARG A 83 -1.08 -5.07 4.07
C ARG A 83 -1.82 -5.83 2.99
N ILE A 84 -3.14 -5.93 3.11
CA ILE A 84 -4.01 -6.47 2.07
C ILE A 84 -4.92 -5.33 1.61
N GLY A 85 -4.94 -5.09 0.31
CA GLY A 85 -5.81 -4.09 -0.32
C GLY A 85 -6.88 -4.74 -1.17
N PHE A 86 -8.09 -4.20 -1.09
CA PHE A 86 -9.19 -4.61 -1.95
C PHE A 86 -10.07 -3.43 -2.33
N GLY A 87 -10.74 -3.55 -3.47
CA GLY A 87 -11.66 -2.54 -3.96
C GLY A 87 -13.01 -2.55 -3.23
N LEU A 88 -13.45 -1.39 -2.73
CA LEU A 88 -14.76 -1.21 -2.12
C LEU A 88 -15.89 -1.24 -3.18
N PRO A 89 -17.14 -1.52 -2.78
CA PRO A 89 -18.30 -1.42 -3.65
C PRO A 89 -18.47 0.00 -4.23
N GLY A 90 -18.83 0.07 -5.50
CA GLY A 90 -18.99 1.33 -6.22
C GLY A 90 -17.90 1.55 -7.25
N THR A 91 -18.22 2.33 -8.27
CA THR A 91 -17.30 2.67 -9.35
C THR A 91 -17.52 4.12 -9.75
N LEU A 92 -16.46 4.84 -10.10
CA LEU A 92 -16.55 6.25 -10.48
C LEU A 92 -17.33 6.48 -11.77
N ARG A 93 -17.41 5.49 -12.66
CA ARG A 93 -18.13 5.59 -13.94
C ARG A 93 -19.22 4.52 -14.06
N PRO A 94 -20.26 4.75 -14.91
CA PRO A 94 -21.34 3.78 -15.13
C PRO A 94 -20.82 2.41 -15.59
N LYS A 95 -21.25 1.36 -14.90
CA LYS A 95 -20.84 -0.04 -15.19
C LYS A 95 -21.26 -0.49 -16.59
N SER A 96 -22.37 0.04 -17.12
CA SER A 96 -22.84 -0.25 -18.49
C SER A 96 -21.84 0.18 -19.57
N ARG A 97 -21.00 1.18 -19.30
CA ARG A 97 -20.06 1.74 -20.29
C ARG A 97 -18.59 1.44 -20.01
N PHE A 98 -18.24 1.08 -18.78
CA PHE A 98 -16.85 0.88 -18.35
C PHE A 98 -16.64 -0.44 -17.60
N GLY A 99 -17.66 -1.29 -17.53
CA GLY A 99 -17.60 -2.56 -16.83
C GLY A 99 -17.42 -2.44 -15.32
N LYS A 100 -17.25 -3.61 -14.70
CA LYS A 100 -16.85 -3.76 -13.30
C LYS A 100 -15.37 -4.07 -13.26
N SER A 101 -14.63 -3.35 -12.42
CA SER A 101 -13.24 -3.63 -12.09
C SER A 101 -13.11 -4.60 -10.91
N ARG A 102 -11.93 -5.12 -10.63
CA ARG A 102 -11.57 -5.80 -9.38
C ARG A 102 -10.13 -5.44 -9.04
N PHE A 103 -9.86 -5.27 -7.75
CA PHE A 103 -8.57 -4.84 -7.24
C PHE A 103 -8.20 -5.73 -6.06
N THR A 104 -7.01 -6.30 -6.14
CA THR A 104 -6.38 -7.02 -5.04
C THR A 104 -4.93 -6.60 -4.96
N ASP A 105 -4.51 -6.14 -3.78
CA ASP A 105 -3.14 -5.75 -3.47
C ASP A 105 -2.64 -6.54 -2.27
N LEU A 106 -1.37 -6.92 -2.29
CA LEU A 106 -0.64 -7.49 -1.18
C LEU A 106 0.66 -6.71 -1.02
N GLY A 107 0.81 -6.03 0.11
CA GLY A 107 2.01 -5.30 0.48
C GLY A 107 2.68 -5.97 1.66
N ILE A 108 3.99 -6.17 1.57
CA ILE A 108 4.82 -6.65 2.66
C ILE A 108 5.97 -5.66 2.78
N ASN A 109 6.23 -5.17 3.98
CA ASN A 109 7.48 -4.47 4.23
C ASN A 109 8.17 -5.00 5.47
N PHE A 110 9.49 -4.96 5.44
CA PHE A 110 10.28 -5.42 6.56
C PHE A 110 11.64 -4.74 6.66
N ASN A 111 12.20 -4.73 7.86
CA ASN A 111 13.52 -4.19 8.13
C ASN A 111 14.47 -5.30 8.55
N PHE A 112 15.66 -5.32 7.96
CA PHE A 112 16.73 -6.22 8.36
C PHE A 112 18.05 -5.44 8.45
N LYS A 113 18.55 -5.28 9.68
CA LYS A 113 19.74 -4.46 9.99
C LYS A 113 19.63 -3.04 9.39
N LYS A 114 20.55 -2.66 8.50
CA LYS A 114 20.55 -1.37 7.79
C LYS A 114 19.72 -1.38 6.50
N THR A 115 18.89 -2.41 6.28
CA THR A 115 18.08 -2.52 5.08
C THR A 115 16.59 -2.43 5.38
N PHE A 116 15.86 -1.81 4.46
CA PHE A 116 14.41 -1.82 4.42
C PHE A 116 13.98 -2.43 3.10
N TRP A 117 12.96 -3.27 3.15
CA TRP A 117 12.41 -3.96 2.00
C TRP A 117 10.92 -3.66 1.93
N ASP A 118 10.45 -3.37 0.72
CA ASP A 118 9.05 -3.11 0.40
C ASP A 118 8.68 -3.89 -0.86
N ILE A 119 7.74 -4.81 -0.69
CA ILE A 119 7.31 -5.76 -1.71
C ILE A 119 5.81 -5.58 -1.91
N ASP A 120 5.42 -5.19 -3.12
CA ASP A 120 4.04 -5.00 -3.51
C ASP A 120 3.67 -5.94 -4.66
N ALA A 121 2.67 -6.78 -4.46
CA ALA A 121 2.02 -7.54 -5.52
C ALA A 121 0.61 -6.99 -5.76
N ARG A 122 0.26 -6.74 -7.03
CA ARG A 122 -1.03 -6.18 -7.42
C ARG A 122 -1.62 -7.00 -8.56
N SER A 123 -2.92 -7.22 -8.53
CA SER A 123 -3.67 -7.94 -9.57
C SER A 123 -5.01 -7.26 -9.80
N TYR A 124 -5.13 -6.57 -10.93
CA TYR A 124 -6.32 -5.81 -11.29
C TYR A 124 -6.98 -6.38 -12.55
N SER A 125 -8.30 -6.53 -12.51
CA SER A 125 -9.07 -7.06 -13.65
C SER A 125 -10.32 -6.25 -13.92
N GLY A 126 -10.94 -6.48 -15.08
CA GLY A 126 -12.10 -5.70 -15.50
C GLY A 126 -11.70 -4.38 -16.11
N TYR A 127 -11.19 -4.46 -17.33
CA TYR A 127 -10.76 -3.35 -18.16
C TYR A 127 -11.83 -2.96 -19.16
N THR A 128 -11.57 -1.85 -19.83
CA THR A 128 -12.35 -1.36 -20.96
C THR A 128 -11.39 -0.75 -21.96
N ILE A 129 -11.55 -1.11 -23.23
CA ILE A 129 -10.87 -0.43 -24.33
C ILE A 129 -11.71 0.78 -24.70
N VAL A 130 -11.15 1.96 -24.47
CA VAL A 130 -11.84 3.23 -24.73
C VAL A 130 -11.80 3.54 -26.22
N ASP A 131 -12.90 4.09 -26.74
CA ASP A 131 -13.07 4.45 -28.16
C ASP A 131 -12.97 3.27 -29.14
N ALA A 132 -13.31 2.07 -28.69
CA ALA A 132 -13.29 0.86 -29.51
C ALA A 132 -14.27 0.90 -30.69
N TYR A 133 -15.30 1.76 -30.66
CA TYR A 133 -16.22 1.96 -31.79
C TYR A 133 -15.54 2.40 -33.10
N LYS A 134 -14.29 2.86 -33.04
CA LYS A 134 -13.53 3.27 -34.23
C LYS A 134 -13.14 2.09 -35.14
N TRP A 135 -13.09 0.89 -34.59
CA TRP A 135 -12.63 -0.32 -35.28
C TRP A 135 -13.51 -1.55 -34.99
N ASN A 136 -14.53 -1.41 -34.15
CA ASN A 136 -15.46 -2.48 -33.81
C ASN A 136 -16.89 -2.06 -34.19
N ASP A 137 -17.41 -2.67 -35.25
CA ASP A 137 -18.72 -2.34 -35.85
C ASP A 137 -19.92 -2.70 -34.95
N THR A 138 -19.71 -3.52 -33.91
CA THR A 138 -20.76 -3.81 -32.91
C THR A 138 -21.01 -2.65 -31.94
N LEU A 139 -20.15 -1.63 -31.96
CA LEU A 139 -20.18 -0.46 -31.08
C LEU A 139 -20.55 0.80 -31.85
N ASN A 140 -20.96 1.85 -31.13
CA ASN A 140 -21.34 3.13 -31.73
C ASN A 140 -21.00 4.29 -30.80
N LYS A 141 -21.30 5.53 -31.21
CA LYS A 141 -21.00 6.73 -30.40
C LYS A 141 -21.70 6.75 -29.02
N LEU A 142 -22.84 6.07 -28.88
CA LEU A 142 -23.57 5.96 -27.61
C LEU A 142 -22.96 4.89 -26.69
N ASN A 143 -22.44 3.82 -27.28
CA ASN A 143 -21.70 2.74 -26.61
C ASN A 143 -20.27 2.64 -27.17
N PRO A 144 -19.39 3.62 -26.88
CA PRO A 144 -18.13 3.77 -27.60
C PRO A 144 -17.03 2.80 -27.16
N ASN A 145 -17.24 2.05 -26.09
CA ASN A 145 -16.19 1.32 -25.39
C ASN A 145 -16.41 -0.18 -25.44
N LEU A 146 -15.34 -0.95 -25.60
CA LEU A 146 -15.37 -2.41 -25.50
C LEU A 146 -15.01 -2.84 -24.07
N ILE A 147 -15.95 -3.45 -23.36
CA ILE A 147 -15.71 -3.99 -22.02
C ILE A 147 -14.89 -5.28 -22.14
N ARG A 148 -13.82 -5.39 -21.35
CA ARG A 148 -12.92 -6.53 -21.28
C ARG A 148 -12.82 -7.00 -19.84
N SER A 149 -13.82 -7.77 -19.40
CA SER A 149 -13.91 -8.28 -18.03
C SER A 149 -12.85 -9.35 -17.70
N ASP A 150 -12.40 -10.04 -18.75
CA ASP A 150 -11.39 -11.10 -18.80
C ASP A 150 -9.95 -10.57 -18.73
N THR A 151 -9.71 -9.35 -19.22
CA THR A 151 -8.37 -8.76 -19.15
C THR A 151 -7.96 -8.49 -17.70
N ARG A 152 -6.74 -8.93 -17.37
CA ARG A 152 -6.07 -8.75 -16.09
C ARG A 152 -4.67 -8.18 -16.30
N ALA A 153 -4.28 -7.26 -15.43
CA ALA A 153 -2.90 -6.83 -15.28
C ALA A 153 -2.41 -7.21 -13.89
N THR A 154 -1.21 -7.78 -13.84
CA THR A 154 -0.49 -8.11 -12.62
C THR A 154 0.80 -7.31 -12.56
N SER A 155 1.21 -6.94 -11.35
CA SER A 155 2.51 -6.30 -11.14
C SER A 155 3.14 -6.76 -9.83
N LEU A 156 4.44 -6.96 -9.84
CA LEU A 156 5.26 -7.19 -8.66
C LEU A 156 6.33 -6.10 -8.60
N SER A 157 6.39 -5.37 -7.49
CA SER A 157 7.43 -4.38 -7.19
C SER A 157 8.22 -4.85 -5.97
N VAL A 158 9.54 -4.90 -6.08
CA VAL A 158 10.46 -5.18 -4.98
C VAL A 158 11.41 -4.00 -4.87
N ASN A 159 11.39 -3.33 -3.74
CA ASN A 159 12.26 -2.20 -3.44
C ASN A 159 13.10 -2.54 -2.20
N ALA A 160 14.40 -2.28 -2.28
CA ALA A 160 15.32 -2.48 -1.18
C ALA A 160 16.15 -1.21 -0.98
N TRP A 161 16.22 -0.74 0.25
CA TRP A 161 17.06 0.39 0.64
C TRP A 161 18.15 -0.12 1.56
N TYR A 162 19.38 0.33 1.34
CA TYR A 162 20.48 0.21 2.30
C TYR A 162 20.80 1.59 2.85
N PHE A 163 20.78 1.75 4.18
CA PHE A 163 21.10 2.99 4.87
C PHE A 163 22.53 2.95 5.38
N ARG A 164 23.28 4.04 5.24
CA ARG A 164 24.62 4.13 5.84
C ARG A 164 24.56 4.20 7.36
N ASN A 165 23.62 4.97 7.88
CA ASN A 165 23.51 5.29 9.30
C ASN A 165 22.72 4.20 10.04
N ASP A 166 23.29 3.67 11.12
CA ASP A 166 22.65 2.66 11.97
C ASP A 166 21.47 3.19 12.77
N ASN A 167 21.47 4.48 13.08
CA ASN A 167 20.40 5.12 13.83
C ASN A 167 19.19 5.45 12.95
N PHE A 168 19.34 5.36 11.62
CA PHE A 168 18.23 5.59 10.72
C PHE A 168 17.32 4.35 10.63
N LYS A 169 16.11 4.46 11.20
CA LYS A 169 15.10 3.40 11.26
C LYS A 169 13.87 3.78 10.42
N MET A 170 13.63 3.03 9.34
CA MET A 170 12.43 3.23 8.52
C MET A 170 11.11 3.11 9.30
N PRO A 171 10.96 2.22 10.31
CA PRO A 171 9.74 2.20 11.12
C PRO A 171 9.44 3.52 11.84
N ALA A 172 10.47 4.30 12.19
CA ALA A 172 10.31 5.63 12.77
C ALA A 172 9.96 6.70 11.73
N VAL A 173 10.46 6.56 10.49
CA VAL A 173 10.05 7.40 9.34
C VAL A 173 8.57 7.18 9.00
N LEU A 174 8.13 5.91 9.00
CA LEU A 174 6.74 5.54 8.70
C LEU A 174 5.75 6.00 9.77
N GLY A 175 6.21 6.34 10.98
CA GLY A 175 5.37 6.87 12.06
C GLY A 175 4.39 5.88 12.68
N LYS A 176 4.41 4.60 12.27
CA LYS A 176 3.43 3.58 12.71
C LYS A 176 3.87 2.88 13.99
N VAL A 177 5.10 2.35 14.02
CA VAL A 177 5.67 1.60 15.17
C VAL A 177 6.90 2.29 15.75
N GLY A 178 7.01 3.60 15.54
CA GLY A 178 8.05 4.42 16.14
C GLY A 178 8.03 5.85 15.61
N HIS A 179 8.87 6.69 16.19
CA HIS A 179 9.09 8.07 15.77
C HIS A 179 10.51 8.50 16.14
N TYR A 180 11.01 9.55 15.48
CA TYR A 180 12.26 10.22 15.88
C TYR A 180 11.99 11.26 16.95
N THR A 181 12.85 11.30 17.96
CA THR A 181 12.84 12.33 19.03
C THR A 181 13.82 13.46 18.73
N ARG A 182 14.76 13.23 17.81
CA ARG A 182 15.77 14.19 17.36
C ARG A 182 15.94 14.10 15.83
N PRO A 183 16.40 15.17 15.16
CA PRO A 183 16.71 15.11 13.74
C PRO A 183 17.74 14.03 13.45
N GLU A 184 17.43 13.14 12.51
CA GLU A 184 18.32 12.05 12.09
C GLU A 184 18.29 11.92 10.57
N GLY A 185 19.46 11.77 9.96
CA GLY A 185 19.61 11.69 8.51
C GLY A 185 20.50 10.54 8.07
N THR A 186 20.36 10.12 6.82
CA THR A 186 21.25 9.15 6.19
C THR A 186 21.25 9.37 4.69
N TRP A 187 22.35 8.99 4.03
CA TRP A 187 22.28 8.63 2.62
C TRP A 187 21.89 7.15 2.48
N TYR A 188 21.33 6.79 1.33
CA TYR A 188 20.91 5.43 1.05
C TYR A 188 21.20 5.03 -0.40
N PHE A 189 21.33 3.73 -0.62
CA PHE A 189 21.22 3.14 -1.96
C PHE A 189 19.88 2.42 -2.07
N LYS A 190 19.20 2.58 -3.20
CA LYS A 190 17.92 1.92 -3.48
C LYS A 190 18.03 1.02 -4.71
N GLY A 191 17.79 -0.27 -4.53
CA GLY A 191 17.51 -1.21 -5.62
C GLY A 191 16.00 -1.31 -5.86
N THR A 192 15.59 -1.39 -7.12
CA THR A 192 14.18 -1.57 -7.50
C THR A 192 14.05 -2.58 -8.62
N LEU A 193 13.15 -3.55 -8.46
CA LEU A 193 12.73 -4.47 -9.51
C LEU A 193 11.22 -4.33 -9.68
N ASN A 194 10.77 -4.15 -10.92
CA ASN A 194 9.35 -4.12 -11.26
C ASN A 194 9.08 -5.11 -12.39
N LEU A 195 8.14 -6.03 -12.16
CA LEU A 195 7.64 -6.97 -13.16
C LEU A 195 6.17 -6.63 -13.43
N PHE A 196 5.80 -6.63 -14.70
CA PHE A 196 4.44 -6.35 -15.16
C PHE A 196 3.98 -7.47 -16.10
N GLY A 197 2.76 -7.96 -15.90
CA GLY A 197 2.13 -8.97 -16.74
C GLY A 197 0.73 -8.53 -17.14
N ILE A 198 0.33 -8.84 -18.37
CA ILE A 198 -1.01 -8.59 -18.87
C ILE A 198 -1.48 -9.86 -19.57
N GLY A 199 -2.70 -10.31 -19.28
CA GLY A 199 -3.29 -11.50 -19.88
C GLY A 199 -4.81 -11.42 -19.89
N ASN A 200 -5.44 -12.35 -20.60
CA ASN A 200 -6.88 -12.58 -20.56
C ASN A 200 -7.12 -13.94 -19.92
N GLU A 201 -8.03 -14.00 -18.95
CA GLU A 201 -8.44 -15.21 -18.23
C GLU A 201 -9.97 -15.32 -18.15
#